data_AF-A0A0F9FN50-F1
#
_entry.id   AF-A0A0F9FN50-F1
#
_cell.length_a   1.000
_cell.length_b   1.000
_cell.length_c   1.000
_cell.angle_alpha   90.00
_cell.angle_beta   90.00
_cell.angle_gamma   90.00
#
_symmetry.space_group_name_H-M   'P 1'
#
loop_
_entity.id
_entity.type
_entity.pdbx_description
1 polymer ?
#
loop_
_entity_poly.entity_id
_entity_poly.type
_entity_poly.pdbx_seq_one_letter_code
_entity_poly.pdbx_strand_id
1 'polypeptide(L)'
;MSNLSKLELNKYLTLKLENGKTVIYVNGVLFRQCKYLILNEISGECLLDYEDKLKKLIYDVSETSIDTQTEDSTLGEEIEVDISPEEEFWSHSSNLQAWVESGYDTRLLHRNLAFPLLKKLCDAGDWKAKKLFKEEIAFRFEKGSEAVRDFLIAERYTDYLNEIDLWNLFPPEIQIIREISEKFKVNLRVYTSKDVVLFNKKGSHNQLGFNLKNNKINYVSFYRCKLTEDEWNWALGKLGEIDSISHLNLINNNLKIIPDNIGNLRNLLSLDASNNLIEEISDSIGNLRKLKLLFVENNNLSSFPNSLGNLISLEGLRAPNNKLGQLPDSISKLKSLKYLILNNNNLKSIPESIGRLNSLKTVFLHNNNLMPPTEPILKKLWKKGIIVL
;
A
#
# COMPACT_ATOMS: atom_id res chain seq x y z
N MET A 1 44.25 11.46 -38.95
CA MET A 1 42.96 12.06 -38.55
C MET A 1 42.63 11.51 -37.18
N SER A 2 42.32 12.43 -36.25
CA SER A 2 42.39 12.29 -34.79
C SER A 2 41.41 11.29 -34.19
N ASN A 3 41.76 10.76 -33.01
CA ASN A 3 40.97 9.94 -32.07
C ASN A 3 39.59 10.57 -31.69
N LEU A 4 38.67 10.70 -32.65
CA LEU A 4 37.40 11.43 -32.49
C LEU A 4 36.26 10.60 -31.88
N SER A 5 36.53 9.38 -31.39
CA SER A 5 35.51 8.48 -30.85
C SER A 5 35.21 8.68 -29.36
N LYS A 6 35.66 9.77 -28.74
CA LYS A 6 35.46 10.05 -27.30
C LYS A 6 35.26 11.54 -27.05
N LEU A 7 34.22 11.88 -26.28
CA LEU A 7 33.96 13.23 -25.78
C LEU A 7 33.78 13.21 -24.25
N GLU A 8 34.61 13.96 -23.53
CA GLU A 8 34.48 14.14 -22.08
C GLU A 8 33.69 15.42 -21.80
N LEU A 9 32.46 15.28 -21.28
CA LEU A 9 31.61 16.44 -20.96
C LEU A 9 31.96 17.04 -19.60
N ASN A 10 32.35 16.18 -18.65
CA ASN A 10 32.90 16.58 -17.35
C ASN A 10 33.72 15.42 -16.74
N LYS A 11 34.23 15.64 -15.52
CA LYS A 11 35.03 14.64 -14.77
C LYS A 11 34.37 13.25 -14.67
N TYR A 12 33.04 13.20 -14.67
CA TYR A 12 32.26 11.98 -14.46
C TYR A 12 31.59 11.47 -15.73
N LEU A 13 31.24 12.33 -16.69
CA LEU A 13 30.41 11.97 -17.85
C LEU A 13 31.23 12.00 -19.15
N THR A 14 31.29 10.84 -19.82
CA THR A 14 31.99 10.67 -21.10
C THR A 14 31.07 9.99 -22.10
N LEU A 15 31.10 10.41 -23.37
CA LEU A 15 30.49 9.69 -24.49
C LEU A 15 31.58 9.08 -25.36
N LYS A 16 31.28 7.93 -25.97
CA LYS A 16 32.14 7.29 -26.96
C LYS A 16 31.33 6.76 -28.14
N LEU A 17 31.92 6.80 -29.33
CA LEU A 17 31.39 6.12 -30.51
C LEU A 17 32.02 4.72 -30.56
N GLU A 18 31.24 3.70 -30.23
CA GLU A 18 31.68 2.30 -30.18
C GLU A 18 30.77 1.45 -31.06
N ASN A 19 31.35 0.73 -32.03
CA ASN A 19 30.61 -0.11 -32.98
C ASN A 19 29.45 0.61 -33.70
N GLY A 20 29.66 1.88 -34.08
CA GLY A 20 28.65 2.70 -34.76
C GLY A 20 27.51 3.18 -33.84
N LYS A 21 27.67 3.11 -32.52
CA LYS A 21 26.68 3.60 -31.56
C LYS A 21 27.28 4.58 -30.56
N THR A 22 26.50 5.58 -30.18
CA THR A 22 26.83 6.50 -29.10
C THR A 22 26.61 5.83 -27.75
N VAL A 23 27.68 5.75 -26.96
CA VAL A 23 27.70 5.05 -25.68
C VAL A 23 28.07 6.03 -24.57
N ILE A 24 27.25 6.06 -23.52
CA ILE A 24 27.45 6.95 -22.36
C ILE A 24 28.19 6.18 -21.26
N TYR A 25 29.18 6.81 -20.64
CA TYR A 25 29.94 6.32 -19.50
C TYR A 25 29.83 7.30 -18.33
N VAL A 26 29.56 6.78 -17.13
CA VAL A 26 29.57 7.54 -15.88
C VAL A 26 30.68 6.99 -14.98
N ASN A 27 31.65 7.83 -14.65
CA ASN A 27 32.86 7.50 -13.88
C ASN A 27 33.59 6.27 -14.45
N GLY A 28 33.71 6.20 -15.78
CA GLY A 28 34.33 5.08 -16.49
C GLY A 28 33.48 3.81 -16.59
N VAL A 29 32.29 3.77 -15.99
CA VAL A 29 31.36 2.63 -16.06
C VAL A 29 30.31 2.89 -17.13
N LEU A 30 30.07 1.89 -17.98
CA LEU A 30 29.03 1.93 -19.00
C LEU A 30 27.65 2.25 -18.39
N PHE A 31 27.03 3.34 -18.83
CA PHE A 31 25.65 3.67 -18.50
C PHE A 31 24.71 2.82 -19.35
N ARG A 32 24.12 1.80 -18.73
CA ARG A 32 23.05 1.02 -19.34
C ARG A 32 21.72 1.64 -18.94
N GLN A 33 21.02 2.22 -19.90
CA GLN A 33 19.67 2.72 -19.67
C GLN A 33 18.79 1.54 -19.25
N CYS A 34 18.15 1.65 -18.08
CA CYS A 34 17.13 0.68 -17.69
C CYS A 34 15.95 0.83 -18.67
N LYS A 35 15.58 -0.27 -19.34
CA LYS A 35 14.43 -0.34 -20.26
C LYS A 35 13.09 0.06 -19.63
N TYR A 36 13.01 0.10 -18.29
CA TYR A 36 11.81 0.41 -17.52
C TYR A 36 11.89 1.83 -16.94
N LEU A 37 11.80 2.83 -17.81
CA LEU A 37 11.24 4.12 -17.41
C LEU A 37 10.11 4.41 -18.39
N ILE A 38 8.92 3.93 -18.09
CA ILE A 38 7.70 4.57 -18.57
C ILE A 38 6.93 4.86 -17.30
N LEU A 39 6.91 6.14 -16.90
CA LEU A 39 6.13 6.64 -15.77
C LEU A 39 4.67 6.92 -16.18
N ASN A 40 4.11 6.09 -17.06
CA ASN A 40 2.67 6.01 -17.32
C ASN A 40 2.31 4.51 -17.27
N GLU A 41 1.39 4.19 -16.36
CA GLU A 41 0.69 2.90 -16.24
C GLU A 41 1.55 1.64 -16.03
N ILE A 42 1.73 1.27 -14.76
CA ILE A 42 1.92 -0.14 -14.39
C ILE A 42 0.57 -0.64 -13.85
N SER A 43 -0.38 -0.92 -14.75
CA SER A 43 -1.48 -1.83 -14.48
C SER A 43 -0.92 -3.26 -14.60
N GLY A 44 -0.79 -3.92 -13.45
CA GLY A 44 -0.27 -5.28 -13.37
C GLY A 44 -1.24 -6.15 -12.61
N GLU A 45 -2.17 -6.75 -13.35
CA GLU A 45 -2.89 -7.95 -12.91
C GLU A 45 -1.89 -9.08 -12.65
N CYS A 46 -2.08 -9.79 -11.53
CA CYS A 46 -1.67 -11.19 -11.42
C CYS A 46 -2.62 -11.92 -10.46
N LEU A 47 -3.12 -13.05 -10.94
CA LEU A 47 -4.11 -13.95 -10.35
C LEU A 47 -3.65 -14.55 -9.01
N LEU A 48 -4.55 -14.73 -8.02
CA LEU A 48 -5.13 -16.03 -7.65
C LEU A 48 -6.01 -15.97 -6.37
N ASP A 49 -7.14 -16.67 -6.44
CA ASP A 49 -7.93 -17.29 -5.35
C ASP A 49 -9.12 -16.52 -4.72
N TYR A 50 -10.12 -17.26 -4.25
CA TYR A 50 -11.43 -16.81 -3.75
C TYR A 50 -11.33 -15.85 -2.54
N GLU A 51 -10.18 -15.81 -1.86
CA GLU A 51 -9.84 -14.79 -0.85
C GLU A 51 -9.64 -13.39 -1.46
N ASP A 52 -9.23 -13.29 -2.73
CA ASP A 52 -9.10 -12.02 -3.43
C ASP A 52 -10.44 -11.38 -3.71
N LYS A 53 -11.60 -12.07 -3.69
CA LYS A 53 -12.89 -11.37 -3.81
C LYS A 53 -13.22 -10.53 -2.57
N LEU A 54 -12.69 -10.90 -1.40
CA LEU A 54 -12.80 -10.13 -0.16
C LEU A 54 -11.68 -9.08 -0.03
N LYS A 55 -10.45 -9.37 -0.52
CA LYS A 55 -9.39 -8.36 -0.66
C LYS A 55 -9.69 -7.34 -1.77
N LYS A 56 -10.40 -7.74 -2.82
CA LYS A 56 -10.93 -6.85 -3.86
C LYS A 56 -12.05 -5.99 -3.28
N LEU A 57 -12.76 -6.41 -2.23
CA LEU A 57 -13.64 -5.52 -1.44
C LEU A 57 -12.84 -4.52 -0.56
N ILE A 58 -11.59 -4.84 -0.16
CA ILE A 58 -10.65 -3.85 0.43
C ILE A 58 -10.22 -2.82 -0.64
N TYR A 59 -10.20 -3.22 -1.91
CA TYR A 59 -9.83 -2.36 -3.05
C TYR A 59 -11.04 -1.59 -3.66
N ASP A 60 -12.24 -2.15 -3.62
CA ASP A 60 -13.47 -1.68 -4.30
C ASP A 60 -14.22 -0.56 -3.55
N VAL A 61 -13.65 0.00 -2.48
CA VAL A 61 -14.27 1.16 -1.78
C VAL A 61 -13.72 2.50 -2.29
N SER A 62 -12.79 2.47 -3.24
CA SER A 62 -12.28 3.68 -3.87
C SER A 62 -11.70 3.38 -5.24
N GLU A 63 -12.56 3.36 -6.26
CA GLU A 63 -12.31 3.97 -7.57
C GLU A 63 -13.49 3.72 -8.50
N THR A 64 -14.25 4.78 -8.76
CA THR A 64 -15.14 4.87 -9.91
C THR A 64 -14.29 5.07 -11.16
N SER A 65 -14.36 4.07 -12.04
CA SER A 65 -14.31 4.17 -13.52
C SER A 65 -13.42 5.25 -14.13
N ILE A 66 -12.31 4.82 -14.75
CA ILE A 66 -11.79 5.50 -15.94
C ILE A 66 -11.57 4.44 -17.01
N ASP A 67 -12.33 4.60 -18.09
CA ASP A 67 -12.27 3.81 -19.30
C ASP A 67 -10.87 3.84 -19.91
N THR A 68 -10.41 2.64 -20.27
CA THR A 68 -9.26 2.42 -21.14
C THR A 68 -9.58 2.91 -22.55
N GLN A 69 -8.96 3.99 -22.99
CA GLN A 69 -8.70 4.22 -24.40
C GLN A 69 -7.20 4.09 -24.66
N THR A 70 -6.91 2.96 -25.28
CA THR A 70 -5.79 2.66 -26.18
C THR A 70 -5.13 3.89 -26.80
N GLU A 71 -3.83 4.06 -26.58
CA GLU A 71 -2.96 4.73 -27.56
C GLU A 71 -2.76 3.75 -28.72
N ASP A 72 -3.54 3.99 -29.78
CA ASP A 72 -3.32 3.46 -31.10
C ASP A 72 -2.02 4.06 -31.66
N SER A 73 -1.19 3.16 -32.16
CA SER A 73 -0.06 3.42 -33.04
C SER A 73 -0.55 4.05 -34.35
N THR A 74 -0.79 5.36 -34.36
CA THR A 74 -0.89 6.09 -35.63
C THR A 74 0.50 6.41 -36.13
N LEU A 75 1.00 5.51 -36.98
CA LEU A 75 1.79 5.76 -38.19
C LEU A 75 2.12 7.24 -38.43
N GLY A 76 3.25 7.70 -37.89
CA GLY A 76 4.03 8.75 -38.50
C GLY A 76 5.04 8.07 -39.43
N GLU A 77 5.01 8.38 -40.71
CA GLU A 77 6.04 7.96 -41.67
C GLU A 77 7.42 8.26 -41.06
N GLU A 78 8.19 7.21 -40.74
CA GLU A 78 9.60 7.36 -40.39
C GLU A 78 10.29 7.89 -41.64
N ILE A 79 10.56 9.20 -41.65
CA ILE A 79 11.50 9.79 -42.58
C ILE A 79 12.84 9.14 -42.25
N GLU A 80 13.27 8.16 -43.05
CA GLU A 80 14.65 7.63 -43.02
C GLU A 80 15.58 8.78 -43.41
N VAL A 81 16.01 9.55 -42.40
CA VAL A 81 17.12 10.47 -42.55
C VAL A 81 18.38 9.61 -42.44
N ASP A 82 19.11 9.48 -43.55
CA ASP A 82 20.43 8.81 -43.60
C ASP A 82 21.46 9.68 -42.87
N ILE A 83 21.47 9.57 -41.54
CA ILE A 83 22.43 10.26 -40.66
C ILE A 83 23.58 9.29 -40.40
N SER A 84 24.81 9.71 -40.68
CA SER A 84 25.97 8.87 -40.37
C SER A 84 26.11 8.68 -38.86
N PRO A 85 26.67 7.55 -38.38
CA PRO A 85 26.90 7.33 -36.95
C PRO A 85 27.74 8.43 -36.26
N GLU A 86 28.58 9.13 -37.03
CA GLU A 86 29.38 10.26 -36.55
C GLU A 86 28.52 11.52 -36.36
N GLU A 87 27.62 11.84 -37.30
CA GLU A 87 26.68 12.94 -37.18
C GLU A 87 25.68 12.70 -36.04
N GLU A 88 25.20 11.47 -35.89
CA GLU A 88 24.34 11.07 -34.76
C GLU A 88 25.08 11.20 -33.42
N PHE A 89 26.37 10.82 -33.37
CA PHE A 89 27.21 10.97 -32.19
C PHE A 89 27.37 12.43 -31.77
N TRP A 90 27.63 13.34 -32.71
CA TRP A 90 27.75 14.76 -32.40
C TRP A 90 26.41 15.38 -31.99
N SER A 91 25.31 14.98 -32.63
CA SER A 91 23.96 15.42 -32.25
C SER A 91 23.61 15.03 -30.81
N HIS A 92 23.80 13.75 -30.46
CA HIS A 92 23.59 13.27 -29.09
C HIS A 92 24.53 13.93 -28.07
N SER A 93 25.79 14.14 -28.47
CA SER A 93 26.80 14.79 -27.65
C SER A 93 26.43 16.25 -27.34
N SER A 94 25.95 17.00 -28.33
CA SER A 94 25.52 18.39 -28.14
C SER A 94 24.34 18.50 -27.18
N ASN A 95 23.36 17.60 -27.26
CA ASN A 95 22.23 17.58 -26.32
C ASN A 95 22.68 17.30 -24.88
N LEU A 96 23.57 16.33 -24.67
CA LEU A 96 24.10 16.05 -23.34
C LEU A 96 25.05 17.15 -22.84
N GLN A 97 25.83 17.79 -23.72
CA GLN A 97 26.67 18.93 -23.36
C GLN A 97 25.81 20.10 -22.87
N ALA A 98 24.76 20.47 -23.60
CA ALA A 98 23.82 21.51 -23.20
C ALA A 98 23.16 21.18 -21.85
N TRP A 99 22.79 19.92 -21.63
CA TRP A 99 22.25 19.46 -20.35
C TRP A 99 23.26 19.63 -19.20
N VAL A 100 24.54 19.26 -19.39
CA VAL A 100 25.60 19.45 -18.39
C VAL A 100 25.82 20.94 -18.10
N GLU A 101 25.87 21.79 -19.13
CA GLU A 101 26.10 23.23 -19.01
C GLU A 101 24.94 23.96 -18.34
N SER A 102 23.71 23.49 -18.54
CA SER A 102 22.51 23.98 -17.84
C SER A 102 22.46 23.63 -16.35
N GLY A 103 23.44 22.87 -15.85
CA GLY A 103 23.44 22.38 -14.48
C GLY A 103 22.54 21.16 -14.27
N TYR A 104 22.39 20.31 -15.29
CA TYR A 104 21.58 19.09 -15.31
C TYR A 104 20.06 19.30 -15.31
N ASP A 105 19.56 20.39 -15.89
CA ASP A 105 18.12 20.66 -16.00
C ASP A 105 17.37 19.48 -16.62
N THR A 106 16.54 18.79 -15.82
CA THR A 106 15.86 17.56 -16.23
C THR A 106 14.82 17.76 -17.34
N ARG A 107 14.51 19.01 -17.69
CA ARG A 107 13.61 19.39 -18.79
C ARG A 107 14.30 19.37 -20.16
N LEU A 108 15.62 19.43 -20.20
CA LEU A 108 16.41 19.53 -21.45
C LEU A 108 16.81 18.17 -22.03
N LEU A 109 16.58 17.07 -21.30
CA LEU A 109 16.76 15.71 -21.78
C LEU A 109 15.48 14.92 -21.62
N HIS A 110 15.31 13.90 -22.47
CA HIS A 110 14.17 12.99 -22.36
C HIS A 110 14.10 12.37 -20.96
N ARG A 111 12.89 12.31 -20.39
CA ARG A 111 12.62 11.87 -19.00
C ARG A 111 13.23 10.50 -18.65
N ASN A 112 13.33 9.59 -19.63
CA ASN A 112 13.88 8.24 -19.47
C ASN A 112 15.41 8.21 -19.40
N LEU A 113 16.07 9.32 -19.72
CA LEU A 113 17.53 9.47 -19.70
C LEU A 113 17.95 10.42 -18.58
N ALA A 114 17.27 11.57 -18.45
CA ALA A 114 17.64 12.63 -17.51
C ALA A 114 17.74 12.14 -16.06
N PHE A 115 16.67 11.54 -15.54
CA PHE A 115 16.60 11.16 -14.12
C PHE A 115 17.53 9.99 -13.75
N PRO A 116 17.60 8.88 -14.53
CA PRO A 116 18.55 7.80 -14.25
C PRO A 116 20.02 8.20 -14.43
N LEU A 117 20.32 9.09 -15.39
CA LEU A 117 21.67 9.60 -15.60
C LEU A 117 22.08 10.52 -14.44
N LEU A 118 21.17 11.38 -13.97
CA LEU A 118 21.36 12.22 -12.79
C LEU A 118 21.63 11.37 -11.53
N LYS A 119 20.88 10.27 -11.34
CA LYS A 119 21.14 9.29 -10.28
C LYS A 119 22.57 8.74 -10.36
N LYS A 120 23.02 8.31 -11.55
CA LYS A 120 24.35 7.72 -11.73
C LYS A 120 25.46 8.74 -11.48
N LEU A 121 25.27 10.00 -11.85
CA LEU A 121 26.21 11.08 -11.52
C LEU A 121 26.25 11.36 -10.01
N CYS A 122 25.10 11.34 -9.35
CA CYS A 122 25.00 11.42 -7.89
C CYS A 122 25.76 10.27 -7.21
N ASP A 123 25.56 9.03 -7.66
CA ASP A 123 26.27 7.83 -7.19
C ASP A 123 27.80 7.93 -7.41
N ALA A 124 28.22 8.53 -8.53
CA ALA A 124 29.63 8.78 -8.85
C ALA A 124 30.29 9.88 -7.99
N GLY A 125 29.51 10.62 -7.20
CA GLY A 125 30.01 11.64 -6.29
C GLY A 125 29.99 13.06 -6.82
N ASP A 126 29.34 13.33 -7.95
CA ASP A 126 29.17 14.70 -8.46
C ASP A 126 28.29 15.52 -7.50
N TRP A 127 28.85 16.58 -6.92
CA TRP A 127 28.18 17.41 -5.92
C TRP A 127 27.01 18.22 -6.51
N LYS A 128 27.09 18.67 -7.77
CA LYS A 128 25.99 19.38 -8.44
C LYS A 128 24.84 18.41 -8.68
N ALA A 129 25.15 17.21 -9.18
CA ALA A 129 24.17 16.15 -9.37
C ALA A 129 23.51 15.76 -8.05
N LYS A 130 24.28 15.60 -6.96
CA LYS A 130 23.75 15.30 -5.61
C LYS A 130 22.74 16.33 -5.13
N LYS A 131 23.04 17.63 -5.29
CA LYS A 131 22.13 18.70 -4.88
C LYS A 131 20.83 18.63 -5.69
N LEU A 132 20.95 18.67 -7.02
CA LEU A 132 19.79 18.68 -7.90
C LEU A 132 18.94 17.41 -7.75
N PHE A 133 19.56 16.24 -7.62
CA PHE A 133 18.84 14.97 -7.51
C PHE A 133 17.91 14.94 -6.30
N LYS A 134 18.30 15.53 -5.16
CA LYS A 134 17.43 15.66 -3.99
C LYS A 134 16.23 16.56 -4.26
N GLU A 135 16.46 17.74 -4.85
CA GLU A 135 15.40 18.69 -5.22
C GLU A 135 14.39 18.06 -6.19
N GLU A 136 14.91 17.26 -7.11
CA GLU A 136 14.19 16.60 -8.19
C GLU A 136 13.39 15.36 -7.68
N ILE A 137 13.90 14.66 -6.67
CA ILE A 137 13.13 13.65 -5.91
C ILE A 137 11.99 14.31 -5.15
N ALA A 138 12.27 15.39 -4.39
CA ALA A 138 11.27 16.10 -3.61
C ALA A 138 10.16 16.66 -4.49
N PHE A 139 10.52 17.31 -5.61
CA PHE A 139 9.57 17.84 -6.58
C PHE A 139 8.66 16.75 -7.17
N ARG A 140 9.22 15.60 -7.59
CA ARG A 140 8.42 14.47 -8.09
C ARG A 140 7.53 13.87 -7.02
N PHE A 141 8.00 13.81 -5.77
CA PHE A 141 7.19 13.27 -4.69
C PHE A 141 5.99 14.18 -4.40
N GLU A 142 6.21 15.49 -4.35
CA GLU A 142 5.18 16.48 -4.02
C GLU A 142 4.17 16.68 -5.16
N LYS A 143 4.64 16.78 -6.40
CA LYS A 143 3.80 17.08 -7.58
C LYS A 143 3.35 15.83 -8.34
N GLY A 144 3.97 14.69 -8.10
CA GLY A 144 3.69 13.44 -8.80
C GLY A 144 2.42 12.75 -8.32
N SER A 145 1.89 11.88 -9.19
CA SER A 145 0.80 10.97 -8.86
C SER A 145 1.23 9.95 -7.79
N GLU A 146 0.27 9.20 -7.24
CA GLU A 146 0.55 8.13 -6.29
C GLU A 146 1.51 7.08 -6.90
N ALA A 147 1.35 6.75 -8.18
CA ALA A 147 2.25 5.83 -8.89
C ALA A 147 3.70 6.34 -8.96
N VAL A 148 3.91 7.65 -9.12
CA VAL A 148 5.25 8.25 -9.10
C VAL A 148 5.88 8.13 -7.71
N ARG A 149 5.10 8.41 -6.65
CA ARG A 149 5.58 8.28 -5.26
C ARG A 149 5.91 6.84 -4.90
N ASP A 150 5.03 5.91 -5.27
CA ASP A 150 5.25 4.48 -5.10
C ASP A 150 6.53 4.02 -5.79
N PHE A 151 6.76 4.48 -7.02
CA PHE A 151 8.00 4.19 -7.76
C PHE A 151 9.23 4.74 -7.02
N LEU A 152 9.18 5.99 -6.55
CA LEU A 152 10.30 6.60 -5.81
C LEU A 152 10.64 5.82 -4.52
N ILE A 153 9.62 5.37 -3.77
CA ILE A 153 9.79 4.60 -2.55
C ILE A 153 10.30 3.18 -2.86
N ALA A 154 9.65 2.48 -3.79
CA ALA A 154 9.97 1.09 -4.15
C ALA A 154 11.41 0.94 -4.66
N GLU A 155 11.84 1.87 -5.51
CA GLU A 155 13.19 1.91 -6.07
C GLU A 155 14.21 2.60 -5.17
N ARG A 156 13.82 2.92 -3.92
CA ARG A 156 14.68 3.49 -2.87
C ARG A 156 15.33 4.84 -3.25
N TYR A 157 14.66 5.63 -4.08
CA TYR A 157 15.10 7.00 -4.38
C TYR A 157 15.04 7.90 -3.14
N THR A 158 14.13 7.62 -2.21
CA THR A 158 14.01 8.33 -0.94
C THR A 158 15.24 8.20 -0.04
N ASP A 159 16.06 7.16 -0.22
CA ASP A 159 17.29 6.93 0.57
C ASP A 159 18.39 7.96 0.29
N TYR A 160 18.24 8.76 -0.78
CA TYR A 160 19.14 9.87 -1.10
C TYR A 160 18.83 11.15 -0.30
N LEU A 161 17.70 11.20 0.39
CA LEU A 161 17.30 12.33 1.23
C LEU A 161 17.83 12.12 2.66
N ASN A 162 18.15 13.22 3.34
CA ASN A 162 18.38 13.12 4.79
C ASN A 162 17.02 12.95 5.50
N GLU A 163 17.07 12.63 6.79
CA GLU A 163 15.86 12.40 7.57
C GLU A 163 14.89 13.60 7.58
N ILE A 164 15.42 14.82 7.68
CA ILE A 164 14.62 16.05 7.70
C ILE A 164 13.93 16.24 6.34
N ASP A 165 14.69 16.16 5.25
CA ASP A 165 14.21 16.32 3.88
C ASP A 165 13.14 15.26 3.57
N LEU A 166 13.36 14.02 4.00
CA LEU A 166 12.41 12.92 3.81
C LEU A 166 11.08 13.21 4.51
N TRP A 167 11.11 13.56 5.79
CA TRP A 167 9.87 13.77 6.55
C TRP A 167 9.11 15.02 6.14
N ASN A 168 9.79 16.02 5.56
CA ASN A 168 9.15 17.19 4.96
C ASN A 168 8.33 16.86 3.70
N LEU A 169 8.51 15.68 3.10
CA LEU A 169 7.68 15.22 1.97
C LEU A 169 6.29 14.75 2.39
N PHE A 170 6.07 14.50 3.68
CA PHE A 170 4.84 13.90 4.20
C PHE A 170 3.93 14.98 4.83
N PRO A 171 2.61 14.73 4.90
CA PRO A 171 1.68 15.70 5.48
C PRO A 171 1.93 15.88 6.99
N PRO A 172 1.54 17.02 7.59
CA PRO A 172 1.89 17.38 8.97
C PRO A 172 1.56 16.32 10.02
N GLU A 173 0.50 15.53 9.81
CA GLU A 173 0.06 14.43 10.67
C GLU A 173 1.13 13.32 10.81
N ILE A 174 2.16 13.29 9.95
CA ILE A 174 3.30 12.38 10.07
C ILE A 174 4.01 12.48 11.42
N GLN A 175 3.95 13.65 12.07
CA GLN A 175 4.52 13.86 13.40
C GLN A 175 3.93 12.90 14.44
N ILE A 176 2.65 12.54 14.33
CA ILE A 176 1.99 11.58 15.22
C ILE A 176 2.55 10.17 15.01
N ILE A 177 2.70 9.74 13.75
CA ILE A 177 3.29 8.42 13.43
C ILE A 177 4.74 8.34 13.92
N ARG A 178 5.49 9.43 13.78
CA ARG A 178 6.86 9.54 14.31
C ARG A 178 6.90 9.48 15.83
N GLU A 179 6.01 10.19 16.51
CA GLU A 179 5.88 10.15 17.98
C GLU A 179 5.68 8.70 18.46
N ILE A 180 4.77 7.96 17.84
CA ILE A 180 4.53 6.54 18.13
C ILE A 180 5.80 5.72 17.86
N SER A 181 6.44 5.95 16.71
CA SER A 181 7.65 5.22 16.31
C SER A 181 8.80 5.39 17.30
N GLU A 182 9.06 6.64 17.70
CA GLU A 182 10.12 7.03 18.62
C GLU A 182 9.83 6.51 20.04
N LYS A 183 8.59 6.66 20.52
CA LYS A 183 8.17 6.20 21.86
C LYS A 183 8.37 4.71 22.04
N PHE A 184 7.99 3.91 21.05
CA PHE A 184 8.04 2.43 21.14
C PHE A 184 9.28 1.82 20.49
N LYS A 185 10.19 2.64 19.98
CA LYS A 185 11.42 2.20 19.29
C LYS A 185 11.11 1.18 18.18
N VAL A 186 10.02 1.41 17.45
CA VAL A 186 9.63 0.60 16.30
C VAL A 186 10.20 1.23 15.03
N ASN A 187 10.53 0.42 14.03
CA ASN A 187 11.10 0.94 12.80
C ASN A 187 9.99 1.55 11.94
N LEU A 188 10.11 2.85 11.65
CA LEU A 188 9.19 3.54 10.76
C LEU A 188 9.46 3.15 9.30
N ARG A 189 8.41 2.81 8.57
CA ARG A 189 8.50 2.47 7.15
C ARG A 189 7.40 3.13 6.33
N VAL A 190 7.78 3.68 5.18
CA VAL A 190 6.82 4.17 4.18
C VAL A 190 6.49 2.99 3.27
N TYR A 191 5.20 2.70 3.13
CA TYR A 191 4.68 1.64 2.27
C TYR A 191 4.16 2.23 0.96
N THR A 192 4.31 1.47 -0.11
CA THR A 192 3.67 1.73 -1.40
C THR A 192 2.27 1.12 -1.45
N SER A 193 1.46 1.50 -2.44
CA SER A 193 0.15 0.85 -2.66
C SER A 193 0.26 -0.66 -2.85
N LYS A 194 1.37 -1.14 -3.44
CA LYS A 194 1.64 -2.56 -3.67
C LYS A 194 2.06 -3.30 -2.41
N ASP A 195 2.81 -2.65 -1.52
CA ASP A 195 3.19 -3.24 -0.23
C ASP A 195 1.96 -3.55 0.61
N VAL A 196 0.90 -2.73 0.47
CA VAL A 196 -0.35 -2.90 1.21
C VAL A 196 -1.00 -4.27 0.96
N VAL A 197 -0.79 -4.83 -0.24
CA VAL A 197 -1.36 -6.10 -0.69
C VAL A 197 -0.47 -7.31 -0.30
N LEU A 198 0.81 -7.07 0.01
CA LEU A 198 1.86 -8.11 0.06
C LEU A 198 2.35 -8.47 1.47
N PHE A 199 1.58 -8.18 2.54
CA PHE A 199 2.00 -8.44 3.93
C PHE A 199 2.03 -9.93 4.32
N ASN A 200 2.94 -10.68 3.69
CA ASN A 200 3.49 -11.95 4.15
C ASN A 200 5.00 -12.04 3.87
N LYS A 201 5.66 -10.98 3.37
CA LYS A 201 7.10 -11.03 3.10
C LYS A 201 7.94 -10.90 4.37
N LYS A 202 8.72 -11.96 4.61
CA LYS A 202 9.72 -12.15 5.66
C LYS A 202 10.57 -10.90 5.92
N GLY A 203 10.25 -10.18 6.99
CA GLY A 203 11.14 -9.27 7.68
C GLY A 203 11.05 -9.54 9.18
N SER A 204 12.18 -9.77 9.85
CA SER A 204 12.24 -10.21 11.26
C SER A 204 12.15 -9.08 12.29
N HIS A 205 11.67 -7.89 11.92
CA HIS A 205 11.80 -6.68 12.73
C HIS A 205 10.43 -6.05 12.99
N ASN A 206 10.27 -5.49 14.19
CA ASN A 206 9.08 -4.73 14.58
C ASN A 206 8.99 -3.47 13.70
N GLN A 207 7.85 -3.26 13.06
CA GLN A 207 7.65 -2.18 12.10
C GLN A 207 6.34 -1.45 12.36
N LEU A 208 6.41 -0.13 12.29
CA LEU A 208 5.27 0.75 12.10
C LEU A 208 5.40 1.31 10.69
N GLY A 209 4.43 1.07 9.83
CA GLY A 209 4.46 1.68 8.52
C GLY A 209 3.14 2.26 8.08
N PHE A 210 3.22 3.13 7.09
CA PHE A 210 2.10 3.92 6.64
C PHE A 210 2.18 4.18 5.13
N ASN A 211 1.04 4.48 4.52
CA ASN A 211 0.96 4.94 3.13
C ASN A 211 0.07 6.19 3.06
N LEU A 212 0.28 6.98 2.03
CA LEU A 212 -0.53 8.11 1.64
C LEU A 212 -1.59 7.72 0.60
N LYS A 213 -2.75 8.34 0.71
CA LYS A 213 -3.73 8.43 -0.37
C LYS A 213 -4.18 9.88 -0.48
N ASN A 214 -4.16 10.46 -1.67
CA ASN A 214 -4.47 11.88 -1.89
C ASN A 214 -3.68 12.82 -0.95
N ASN A 215 -2.39 12.57 -0.77
CA ASN A 215 -1.48 13.31 0.12
C ASN A 215 -1.85 13.27 1.61
N LYS A 216 -2.68 12.31 2.05
CA LYS A 216 -3.05 12.13 3.46
C LYS A 216 -2.71 10.72 3.94
N ILE A 217 -2.37 10.57 5.21
CA ILE A 217 -2.08 9.26 5.81
C ILE A 217 -3.38 8.45 5.85
N ASN A 218 -3.44 7.41 5.02
CA ASN A 218 -4.67 6.66 4.81
C ASN A 218 -4.62 5.25 5.39
N TYR A 219 -3.43 4.66 5.34
CA TYR A 219 -3.15 3.30 5.78
C TYR A 219 -2.07 3.36 6.86
N VAL A 220 -2.30 2.66 7.97
CA VAL A 220 -1.29 2.44 9.02
C VAL A 220 -1.23 0.96 9.35
N SER A 221 -0.02 0.43 9.54
CA SER A 221 0.20 -0.94 9.94
C SER A 221 1.24 -1.03 11.04
N PHE A 222 0.91 -1.81 12.06
CA PHE A 222 1.88 -2.34 13.00
C PHE A 222 2.15 -3.79 12.64
N TYR A 223 3.40 -4.22 12.71
CA TYR A 223 3.77 -5.60 12.48
C TYR A 223 4.83 -6.04 13.47
N ARG A 224 4.54 -7.11 14.23
CA ARG A 224 5.40 -7.67 15.27
C ARG A 224 5.76 -6.70 16.40
N CYS A 225 5.01 -5.63 16.56
CA CYS A 225 5.18 -4.67 17.64
C CYS A 225 4.74 -5.31 18.96
N LYS A 226 5.62 -5.29 19.97
CA LYS A 226 5.40 -5.89 21.28
C LYS A 226 5.00 -4.82 22.29
N LEU A 227 3.81 -4.26 22.12
CA LEU A 227 3.27 -3.24 23.02
C LEU A 227 2.43 -3.91 24.11
N THR A 228 2.39 -3.30 25.29
CA THR A 228 1.41 -3.63 26.34
C THR A 228 0.02 -3.13 25.97
N GLU A 229 -1.00 -3.52 26.74
CA GLU A 229 -2.38 -3.09 26.49
C GLU A 229 -2.57 -1.57 26.58
N ASP A 230 -1.98 -0.93 27.60
CA ASP A 230 -2.02 0.53 27.77
C ASP A 230 -1.30 1.24 26.62
N GLU A 231 -0.19 0.67 26.14
CA GLU A 231 0.56 1.20 25.01
C GLU A 231 -0.23 1.10 23.71
N TRP A 232 -0.93 -0.02 23.48
CA TRP A 232 -1.87 -0.15 22.36
C TRP A 232 -3.00 0.88 22.45
N ASN A 233 -3.61 1.01 23.63
CA ASN A 233 -4.67 1.97 23.83
C ASN A 233 -4.19 3.41 23.56
N TRP A 234 -3.00 3.77 24.06
CA TRP A 234 -2.39 5.07 23.79
C TRP A 234 -2.10 5.28 22.30
N ALA A 235 -1.47 4.29 21.63
CA ALA A 235 -1.10 4.40 20.22
C ALA A 235 -2.33 4.56 19.33
N LEU A 236 -3.40 3.78 19.58
CA LEU A 236 -4.66 3.90 18.84
C LEU A 236 -5.37 5.23 19.16
N GLY A 237 -5.21 5.76 20.37
CA GLY A 237 -5.69 7.10 20.74
C GLY A 237 -5.04 8.18 19.89
N LYS A 238 -3.72 8.12 19.75
CA LYS A 238 -2.94 9.01 18.88
C LYS A 238 -3.34 8.91 17.40
N LEU A 239 -3.50 7.68 16.89
CA LEU A 239 -3.99 7.50 15.51
C LEU A 239 -5.40 8.02 15.31
N GLY A 240 -6.23 8.05 16.36
CA GLY A 240 -7.55 8.66 16.34
C GLY A 240 -7.56 10.18 16.10
N GLU A 241 -6.41 10.86 16.24
CA GLU A 241 -6.26 12.28 15.88
C GLU A 241 -6.11 12.49 14.36
N ILE A 242 -5.85 11.43 13.59
CA ILE A 242 -5.65 11.48 12.14
C ILE A 242 -6.94 11.05 11.42
N ASP A 243 -7.78 12.03 11.10
CA ASP A 243 -9.09 11.81 10.47
C ASP A 243 -9.05 11.07 9.12
N SER A 244 -7.91 11.09 8.43
CA SER A 244 -7.75 10.50 7.10
C SER A 244 -7.46 8.99 7.10
N ILE A 245 -7.17 8.40 8.25
CA ILE A 245 -6.95 6.96 8.37
C ILE A 245 -8.25 6.22 8.07
N SER A 246 -8.19 5.34 7.08
CA SER A 246 -9.30 4.47 6.69
C SER A 246 -8.94 2.98 6.71
N HIS A 247 -7.66 2.64 6.76
CA HIS A 247 -7.20 1.27 6.83
C HIS A 247 -6.20 1.12 7.97
N LEU A 248 -6.45 0.16 8.86
CA LEU A 248 -5.58 -0.15 9.99
C LEU A 248 -5.30 -1.65 10.01
N ASN A 249 -4.01 -1.98 10.02
CA ASN A 249 -3.52 -3.34 10.09
C ASN A 249 -2.72 -3.55 11.38
N LEU A 250 -3.21 -4.44 12.22
CA LEU A 250 -2.65 -4.85 13.51
C LEU A 250 -2.26 -6.33 13.49
N ILE A 251 -2.02 -6.93 12.32
CA ILE A 251 -1.71 -8.35 12.21
C ILE A 251 -0.38 -8.69 12.90
N ASN A 252 -0.29 -9.83 13.59
CA ASN A 252 0.94 -10.38 14.18
C ASN A 252 1.58 -9.48 15.26
N ASN A 253 0.80 -8.90 16.18
CA ASN A 253 1.27 -7.97 17.22
C ASN A 253 1.04 -8.45 18.66
N ASN A 254 0.62 -9.71 18.86
CA ASN A 254 0.30 -10.31 20.16
C ASN A 254 -0.75 -9.53 20.99
N LEU A 255 -1.67 -8.78 20.35
CA LEU A 255 -2.74 -8.09 21.07
C LEU A 255 -3.58 -9.10 21.84
N LYS A 256 -3.87 -8.81 23.12
CA LYS A 256 -4.82 -9.59 23.94
C LYS A 256 -6.22 -9.00 23.95
N ILE A 257 -6.33 -7.69 23.74
CA ILE A 257 -7.59 -6.95 23.71
C ILE A 257 -7.50 -5.92 22.58
N ILE A 258 -8.60 -5.67 21.88
CA ILE A 258 -8.75 -4.44 21.08
C ILE A 258 -9.26 -3.33 22.03
N PRO A 259 -8.44 -2.33 22.38
CA PRO A 259 -8.74 -1.40 23.47
C PRO A 259 -9.67 -0.25 23.05
N ASP A 260 -10.23 0.46 24.04
CA ASP A 260 -11.26 1.49 23.87
C ASP A 260 -10.94 2.55 22.81
N ASN A 261 -9.70 3.00 22.71
CA ASN A 261 -9.34 4.06 21.76
C ASN A 261 -9.42 3.63 20.29
N ILE A 262 -9.65 2.33 19.98
CA ILE A 262 -10.01 1.92 18.62
C ILE A 262 -11.22 2.71 18.11
N GLY A 263 -12.17 3.05 18.99
CA GLY A 263 -13.39 3.77 18.65
C GLY A 263 -13.17 5.23 18.21
N ASN A 264 -11.96 5.77 18.35
CA ASN A 264 -11.61 7.12 17.90
C ASN A 264 -11.34 7.18 16.39
N LEU A 265 -11.01 6.05 15.75
CA LEU A 265 -10.75 5.97 14.30
C LEU A 265 -12.05 5.98 13.48
N ARG A 266 -12.89 7.01 13.63
CA ARG A 266 -14.27 7.04 13.12
C ARG A 266 -14.41 6.94 11.59
N ASN A 267 -13.32 7.18 10.85
CA ASN A 267 -13.26 7.08 9.40
C ASN A 267 -12.73 5.73 8.89
N LEU A 268 -12.49 4.77 9.79
CA LEU A 268 -11.99 3.45 9.44
C LEU A 268 -13.00 2.68 8.56
N LEU A 269 -12.50 2.18 7.44
CA LEU A 269 -13.21 1.33 6.48
C LEU A 269 -12.78 -0.14 6.60
N SER A 270 -11.51 -0.38 6.94
CA SER A 270 -10.97 -1.72 7.13
C SER A 270 -10.12 -1.80 8.39
N LEU A 271 -10.40 -2.81 9.22
CA LEU A 271 -9.59 -3.19 10.38
C LEU A 271 -9.18 -4.65 10.23
N ASP A 272 -7.88 -4.90 10.19
CA ASP A 272 -7.32 -6.23 10.28
C ASP A 272 -6.54 -6.39 11.59
N ALA A 273 -7.03 -7.23 12.50
CA ALA A 273 -6.38 -7.58 13.76
C ALA A 273 -6.12 -9.09 13.87
N SER A 274 -5.92 -9.75 12.72
CA SER A 274 -5.72 -11.19 12.62
C SER A 274 -4.38 -11.65 13.20
N ASN A 275 -4.26 -12.93 13.54
CA ASN A 275 -3.02 -13.53 14.06
C ASN A 275 -2.49 -12.81 15.31
N ASN A 276 -3.36 -12.61 16.29
CA ASN A 276 -3.02 -12.06 17.60
C ASN A 276 -3.43 -13.05 18.70
N LEU A 277 -3.55 -12.58 19.93
CA LEU A 277 -4.01 -13.37 21.08
C LEU A 277 -5.32 -12.81 21.63
N ILE A 278 -6.13 -12.16 20.79
CA ILE A 278 -7.25 -11.32 21.23
C ILE A 278 -8.32 -12.19 21.88
N GLU A 279 -8.64 -11.91 23.13
CA GLU A 279 -9.69 -12.56 23.92
C GLU A 279 -10.98 -11.72 23.95
N GLU A 280 -10.86 -10.40 23.86
CA GLU A 280 -11.95 -9.44 23.94
C GLU A 280 -11.79 -8.26 22.95
N ILE A 281 -12.93 -7.74 22.49
CA ILE A 281 -13.01 -6.49 21.72
C ILE A 281 -13.84 -5.51 22.54
N SER A 282 -13.29 -4.33 22.84
CA SER A 282 -14.00 -3.27 23.56
C SER A 282 -15.31 -2.87 22.87
N ASP A 283 -16.29 -2.44 23.67
CA ASP A 283 -17.56 -1.91 23.21
C ASP A 283 -17.43 -0.67 22.31
N SER A 284 -16.31 0.05 22.39
CA SER A 284 -16.06 1.23 21.56
C SER A 284 -15.93 0.90 20.07
N ILE A 285 -15.76 -0.38 19.70
CA ILE A 285 -15.77 -0.83 18.30
C ILE A 285 -17.06 -0.36 17.58
N GLY A 286 -18.18 -0.28 18.29
CA GLY A 286 -19.45 0.20 17.74
C GLY A 286 -19.44 1.66 17.26
N ASN A 287 -18.40 2.44 17.58
CA ASN A 287 -18.21 3.79 17.06
C ASN A 287 -17.73 3.83 15.61
N LEU A 288 -17.18 2.72 15.10
CA LEU A 288 -16.65 2.59 13.74
C LEU A 288 -17.75 2.39 12.69
N ARG A 289 -18.73 3.29 12.65
CA ARG A 289 -19.95 3.13 11.82
C ARG A 289 -19.69 3.05 10.31
N LYS A 290 -18.52 3.50 9.85
CA LYS A 290 -18.07 3.42 8.45
C LYS A 290 -17.32 2.13 8.13
N LEU A 291 -16.99 1.30 9.13
CA LEU A 291 -16.24 0.08 8.94
C LEU A 291 -17.01 -0.87 8.02
N LYS A 292 -16.34 -1.31 6.96
CA LYS A 292 -16.85 -2.25 5.96
C LYS A 292 -16.27 -3.63 6.16
N LEU A 293 -15.03 -3.72 6.62
CA LEU A 293 -14.30 -4.97 6.74
C LEU A 293 -13.66 -5.10 8.11
N LEU A 294 -13.96 -6.20 8.78
CA LEU A 294 -13.37 -6.57 10.06
C LEU A 294 -12.79 -7.99 9.97
N PHE A 295 -11.47 -8.07 10.12
CA PHE A 295 -10.72 -9.33 10.15
C PHE A 295 -10.13 -9.53 11.55
N VAL A 296 -10.52 -10.61 12.21
CA VAL A 296 -10.04 -11.01 13.54
C VAL A 296 -9.75 -12.52 13.60
N GLU A 297 -9.36 -13.09 12.46
CA GLU A 297 -9.05 -14.52 12.34
C GLU A 297 -7.79 -14.92 13.12
N ASN A 298 -7.73 -16.18 13.55
CA ASN A 298 -6.62 -16.73 14.35
C ASN A 298 -6.38 -15.92 15.63
N ASN A 299 -7.39 -15.90 16.51
CA ASN A 299 -7.37 -15.23 17.81
C ASN A 299 -8.00 -16.14 18.89
N ASN A 300 -8.23 -15.62 20.09
CA ASN A 300 -8.82 -16.34 21.22
C ASN A 300 -10.24 -15.85 21.59
N LEU A 301 -10.94 -15.17 20.67
CA LEU A 301 -12.22 -14.51 20.96
C LEU A 301 -13.27 -15.53 21.41
N SER A 302 -13.89 -15.26 22.55
CA SER A 302 -14.98 -16.09 23.10
C SER A 302 -16.38 -15.56 22.72
N SER A 303 -16.49 -14.26 22.46
CA SER A 303 -17.71 -13.59 22.04
C SER A 303 -17.41 -12.29 21.30
N PHE A 304 -18.43 -11.71 20.68
CA PHE A 304 -18.40 -10.33 20.21
C PHE A 304 -19.21 -9.43 21.15
N PRO A 305 -18.82 -8.16 21.33
CA PRO A 305 -19.60 -7.20 22.11
C PRO A 305 -20.94 -6.89 21.44
N ASN A 306 -21.94 -6.51 22.22
CA ASN A 306 -23.26 -6.14 21.68
C ASN A 306 -23.20 -4.93 20.75
N SER A 307 -22.25 -4.03 20.99
CA SER A 307 -21.94 -2.86 20.15
C SER A 307 -21.50 -3.21 18.72
N LEU A 308 -21.12 -4.46 18.42
CA LEU A 308 -20.84 -4.93 17.06
C LEU A 308 -21.99 -4.58 16.10
N GLY A 309 -23.24 -4.69 16.56
CA GLY A 309 -24.42 -4.36 15.76
C GLY A 309 -24.55 -2.88 15.35
N ASN A 310 -23.69 -1.99 15.86
CA ASN A 310 -23.62 -0.58 15.45
C ASN A 310 -22.76 -0.35 14.18
N LEU A 311 -22.03 -1.38 13.72
CA LEU A 311 -21.24 -1.34 12.48
C LEU A 311 -22.15 -1.45 11.24
N ILE A 312 -23.04 -0.48 11.06
CA ILE A 312 -24.12 -0.51 10.05
C ILE A 312 -23.62 -0.63 8.59
N SER A 313 -22.36 -0.23 8.34
CA SER A 313 -21.71 -0.33 7.03
C SER A 313 -20.94 -1.64 6.82
N LEU A 314 -20.90 -2.54 7.82
CA LEU A 314 -20.07 -3.74 7.75
C LEU A 314 -20.57 -4.67 6.64
N GLU A 315 -19.70 -4.96 5.68
CA GLU A 315 -19.95 -5.82 4.52
C GLU A 315 -19.33 -7.21 4.70
N GLY A 316 -18.19 -7.29 5.38
CA GLY A 316 -17.48 -8.54 5.65
C GLY A 316 -17.00 -8.65 7.10
N LEU A 317 -17.35 -9.75 7.76
CA LEU A 317 -16.85 -10.15 9.07
C LEU A 317 -16.14 -11.50 8.94
N ARG A 318 -14.82 -11.52 9.17
CA ARG A 318 -14.02 -12.74 9.22
C ARG A 318 -13.48 -12.96 10.62
N ALA A 319 -13.90 -14.05 11.25
CA ALA A 319 -13.36 -14.51 12.53
C ALA A 319 -13.15 -16.04 12.61
N PRO A 320 -12.67 -16.72 11.55
CA PRO A 320 -12.33 -18.14 11.67
C PRO A 320 -11.20 -18.38 12.68
N ASN A 321 -11.12 -19.61 13.19
CA ASN A 321 -10.10 -20.04 14.16
C ASN A 321 -10.10 -19.17 15.41
N ASN A 322 -11.24 -19.10 16.08
CA ASN A 322 -11.43 -18.44 17.37
C ASN A 322 -12.13 -19.41 18.34
N LYS A 323 -12.60 -18.92 19.49
CA LYS A 323 -13.30 -19.71 20.52
C LYS A 323 -14.76 -19.28 20.68
N LEU A 324 -15.36 -18.69 19.64
CA LEU A 324 -16.70 -18.09 19.72
C LEU A 324 -17.74 -19.14 20.11
N GLY A 325 -18.42 -18.93 21.24
CA GLY A 325 -19.49 -19.84 21.70
C GLY A 325 -20.88 -19.46 21.17
N GLN A 326 -21.09 -18.18 20.91
CA GLN A 326 -22.35 -17.61 20.41
C GLN A 326 -22.09 -16.31 19.64
N LEU A 327 -23.08 -15.89 18.85
CA LEU A 327 -23.13 -14.54 18.27
C LEU A 327 -24.07 -13.65 19.10
N PRO A 328 -23.79 -12.34 19.23
CA PRO A 328 -24.72 -11.43 19.88
C PRO A 328 -25.98 -11.25 19.02
N ASP A 329 -27.15 -11.06 19.65
CA ASP A 329 -28.41 -10.82 18.93
C ASP A 329 -28.38 -9.56 18.05
N SER A 330 -27.50 -8.62 18.40
CA SER A 330 -27.25 -7.40 17.65
C SER A 330 -26.64 -7.64 16.27
N ILE A 331 -26.14 -8.85 15.96
CA ILE A 331 -25.65 -9.22 14.62
C ILE A 331 -26.71 -8.95 13.54
N SER A 332 -28.00 -9.07 13.89
CA SER A 332 -29.12 -8.82 12.99
C SER A 332 -29.29 -7.36 12.54
N LYS A 333 -28.58 -6.42 13.18
CA LYS A 333 -28.53 -5.00 12.83
C LYS A 333 -27.58 -4.69 11.67
N LEU A 334 -26.67 -5.61 11.32
CA LEU A 334 -25.66 -5.43 10.27
C LEU A 334 -26.27 -5.57 8.86
N LYS A 335 -27.14 -4.65 8.46
CA LYS A 335 -27.93 -4.76 7.22
C LYS A 335 -27.11 -4.81 5.93
N SER A 336 -25.88 -4.31 5.98
CA SER A 336 -24.93 -4.30 4.86
C SER A 336 -24.11 -5.59 4.75
N LEU A 337 -24.21 -6.50 5.73
CA LEU A 337 -23.34 -7.68 5.82
C LEU A 337 -23.62 -8.64 4.67
N LYS A 338 -22.58 -8.92 3.88
CA LYS A 338 -22.58 -9.82 2.72
C LYS A 338 -21.87 -11.13 3.03
N TYR A 339 -20.78 -11.07 3.81
CA TYR A 339 -19.91 -12.21 4.08
C TYR A 339 -19.71 -12.38 5.59
N LEU A 340 -20.07 -13.56 6.11
CA LEU A 340 -19.89 -13.92 7.50
C LEU A 340 -19.09 -15.24 7.59
N ILE A 341 -17.82 -15.14 7.97
CA ILE A 341 -16.89 -16.28 7.98
C ILE A 341 -16.52 -16.60 9.43
N LEU A 342 -17.03 -17.72 9.94
CA LEU A 342 -16.97 -18.12 11.35
C LEU A 342 -16.57 -19.60 11.52
N ASN A 343 -16.03 -20.23 10.49
CA ASN A 343 -15.58 -21.62 10.57
C ASN A 343 -14.48 -21.83 11.63
N ASN A 344 -14.35 -23.06 12.14
CA ASN A 344 -13.39 -23.40 13.21
C ASN A 344 -13.59 -22.53 14.47
N ASN A 345 -14.79 -22.61 15.05
CA ASN A 345 -15.16 -21.95 16.30
C ASN A 345 -15.93 -22.95 17.20
N ASN A 346 -16.47 -22.49 18.32
CA ASN A 346 -17.23 -23.31 19.28
C ASN A 346 -18.74 -23.01 19.26
N LEU A 347 -19.28 -22.49 18.15
CA LEU A 347 -20.68 -22.04 18.10
C LEU A 347 -21.62 -23.22 18.33
N LYS A 348 -22.54 -23.08 19.28
CA LYS A 348 -23.59 -24.08 19.55
C LYS A 348 -24.86 -23.84 18.73
N SER A 349 -25.10 -22.59 18.38
CA SER A 349 -26.20 -22.14 17.53
C SER A 349 -25.87 -20.82 16.86
N ILE A 350 -26.71 -20.42 15.91
CA ILE A 350 -26.76 -19.06 15.38
C ILE A 350 -28.12 -18.45 15.71
N PRO A 351 -28.23 -17.15 15.98
CA PRO A 351 -29.49 -16.53 16.34
C PRO A 351 -30.44 -16.52 15.14
N GLU A 352 -31.74 -16.79 15.35
CA GLU A 352 -32.73 -16.78 14.26
C GLU A 352 -32.80 -15.42 13.55
N SER A 353 -32.45 -14.36 14.29
CA SER A 353 -32.36 -12.98 13.83
C SER A 353 -31.38 -12.80 12.66
N ILE A 354 -30.45 -13.74 12.41
CA ILE A 354 -29.58 -13.77 11.23
C ILE A 354 -30.38 -13.79 9.92
N GLY A 355 -31.58 -14.35 9.94
CA GLY A 355 -32.49 -14.34 8.78
C GLY A 355 -32.98 -12.94 8.39
N ARG A 356 -32.73 -11.90 9.20
CA ARG A 356 -33.05 -10.48 8.91
C ARG A 356 -31.94 -9.74 8.15
N LEU A 357 -30.84 -10.42 7.81
CA LEU A 357 -29.72 -9.88 7.06
C LEU A 357 -29.98 -10.07 5.55
N ASN A 358 -30.62 -9.07 4.94
CA ASN A 358 -31.08 -9.18 3.55
C ASN A 358 -29.95 -9.09 2.51
N SER A 359 -28.78 -8.54 2.89
CA SER A 359 -27.61 -8.43 2.01
C SER A 359 -26.70 -9.65 2.08
N LEU A 360 -26.97 -10.61 2.97
CA LEU A 360 -26.10 -11.74 3.26
C LEU A 360 -26.05 -12.68 2.07
N LYS A 361 -24.84 -13.02 1.61
CA LYS A 361 -24.59 -13.88 0.44
C LYS A 361 -23.94 -15.18 0.85
N THR A 362 -23.01 -15.12 1.80
CA THR A 362 -22.18 -16.27 2.19
C THR A 362 -22.01 -16.32 3.70
N VAL A 363 -22.16 -17.53 4.24
CA VAL A 363 -21.97 -17.87 5.65
C VAL A 363 -21.13 -19.13 5.76
N PHE A 364 -19.94 -19.05 6.36
CA PHE A 364 -19.11 -20.23 6.63
C PHE A 364 -19.16 -20.56 8.11
N LEU A 365 -19.64 -21.76 8.44
CA LEU A 365 -19.87 -22.27 9.77
C LEU A 365 -19.31 -23.68 9.99
N HIS A 366 -18.70 -24.32 8.98
CA HIS A 366 -18.06 -25.62 9.15
C HIS A 366 -17.09 -25.65 10.35
N ASN A 367 -16.92 -26.84 10.94
CA ASN A 367 -16.10 -27.05 12.14
C ASN A 367 -16.52 -26.15 13.32
N ASN A 368 -17.83 -26.15 13.60
CA ASN A 368 -18.43 -25.63 14.83
C ASN A 368 -19.21 -26.75 15.54
N ASN A 369 -19.69 -26.47 16.76
CA ASN A 369 -20.46 -27.41 17.58
C ASN A 369 -21.98 -27.20 17.42
N LEU A 370 -22.45 -26.96 16.19
CA LEU A 370 -23.84 -26.59 15.93
C LEU A 370 -24.79 -27.72 16.31
N MET A 371 -25.73 -27.41 17.21
CA MET A 371 -26.74 -28.36 17.67
C MET A 371 -27.95 -28.41 16.71
N PRO A 372 -28.75 -29.51 16.71
CA PRO A 372 -29.91 -29.68 15.83
C PRO A 372 -30.91 -28.51 15.76
N PRO A 373 -31.17 -27.72 16.84
CA PRO A 373 -32.02 -26.53 16.76
C PRO A 373 -31.57 -25.48 15.73
N THR A 374 -30.32 -25.57 15.25
CA THR A 374 -29.76 -24.67 14.23
C THR A 374 -30.21 -25.03 12.81
N GLU A 375 -30.55 -26.30 12.54
CA GLU A 375 -30.88 -26.77 11.19
C GLU A 375 -32.02 -26.00 10.50
N PRO A 376 -33.15 -25.67 11.17
CA PRO A 376 -34.22 -24.91 10.53
C PRO A 376 -33.76 -23.51 10.08
N ILE A 377 -32.85 -22.90 10.83
CA ILE A 377 -32.28 -21.59 10.52
C ILE A 377 -31.40 -21.70 9.26
N LEU A 378 -30.51 -22.69 9.20
CA LEU A 378 -29.65 -22.92 8.03
C LEU A 378 -30.47 -23.22 6.77
N LYS A 379 -31.53 -24.04 6.88
CA LYS A 379 -32.46 -24.32 5.77
C LYS A 379 -33.15 -23.04 5.28
N LYS A 380 -33.53 -22.14 6.19
CA LYS A 380 -34.14 -20.84 5.84
C LYS A 380 -33.15 -19.93 5.10
N LEU A 381 -31.88 -19.92 5.50
CA LEU A 381 -30.83 -19.18 4.79
C LEU A 381 -30.60 -19.75 3.39
N TRP A 382 -30.47 -21.07 3.27
CA TRP A 382 -30.29 -21.73 1.97
C TRP A 382 -31.45 -21.46 1.00
N LYS A 383 -32.70 -21.51 1.49
CA LYS A 383 -33.89 -21.15 0.69
C LYS A 383 -33.89 -19.69 0.20
N LYS A 384 -33.13 -18.80 0.85
CA LYS A 384 -32.94 -17.40 0.41
C LYS A 384 -31.81 -17.24 -0.61
N GLY A 385 -31.19 -18.34 -1.06
CA GLY A 385 -30.05 -18.31 -1.99
C GLY A 385 -28.70 -17.98 -1.33
N ILE A 386 -28.62 -18.08 0.00
CA ILE A 386 -27.39 -17.82 0.75
C ILE A 386 -26.53 -19.09 0.71
N ILE A 387 -25.25 -18.93 0.36
CA ILE A 387 -24.26 -20.00 0.41
C ILE A 387 -23.92 -20.26 1.88
N VAL A 388 -24.19 -21.47 2.35
CA VAL A 388 -23.87 -21.92 3.72
C VAL A 388 -22.90 -23.09 3.61
N LEU A 389 -21.66 -22.93 4.12
CA LEU A 389 -20.62 -23.98 4.11
C LEU A 389 -20.18 -24.38 5.52
#